data_AF-A0A6M3KJ71-F1
#
_entry.id   AF-A0A6M3KJ71-F1
#
_cell.length_a   1.000
_cell.length_b   1.000
_cell.length_c   1.000
_cell.angle_alpha   90.00
_cell.angle_beta   90.00
_cell.angle_gamma   90.00
#
_symmetry.space_group_name_H-M   'P 1'
#
loop_
_entity.id
_entity.type
_entity.pdbx_description
1 polymer ?
#
loop_
_entity_poly.entity_id
_entity_poly.type
_entity_poly.pdbx_seq_one_letter_code
_entity_poly.pdbx_strand_id
1 'polypeptide(L)'
;MERIATVSQILDDIEHSINNELPFSLVRFGDGGLKVFEGYLNHKELYTQHRQEGIPLEFFGELTDGWVRCANEANYVDSPIVYFKDEIFIKRNKTSAGTKDLMSRWNEIHEKVGITNKNYCNPEIGHMLFAKNCKRNLLDIIHDKSICCITNYFEAEKLLSKYVGKVTFKIIPGFFGNHYNVCFNSIMDEIKEEATKYDLWLIGAGELGRLYTGEIKRCGGRTIDIGKVFDAWVRRKLDKRMLLIATLCEDHKLLFVIGNESENIE
;
A
#
# COMPACT_ATOMS: atom_id res chain seq x y z
N MET A 1 1.26 22.99 -9.20
CA MET A 1 1.05 21.60 -9.65
C MET A 1 1.72 20.70 -8.63
N GLU A 2 0.98 19.79 -8.00
CA GLU A 2 1.57 18.90 -7.00
C GLU A 2 2.56 17.93 -7.67
N ARG A 3 3.75 17.79 -7.07
CA ARG A 3 4.82 16.91 -7.56
C ARG A 3 4.50 15.48 -7.14
N ILE A 4 4.58 14.56 -8.10
CA ILE A 4 4.46 13.12 -7.86
C ILE A 4 5.87 12.53 -7.89
N ALA A 5 6.21 11.76 -6.87
CA ALA A 5 7.47 11.06 -6.79
C ALA A 5 7.54 9.94 -7.84
N THR A 6 8.67 9.83 -8.53
CA THR A 6 8.89 8.77 -9.52
C THR A 6 9.22 7.45 -8.82
N VAL A 7 9.06 6.34 -9.54
CA VAL A 7 9.44 5.02 -9.02
C VAL A 7 10.92 5.00 -8.65
N SER A 8 11.80 5.59 -9.46
CA SER A 8 13.24 5.68 -9.18
C SER A 8 13.53 6.40 -7.88
N GLN A 9 12.90 7.57 -7.65
CA GLN A 9 13.06 8.33 -6.40
C GLN A 9 12.69 7.50 -5.16
N ILE A 10 11.57 6.78 -5.24
CA ILE A 10 11.11 5.94 -4.13
C ILE A 10 12.04 4.75 -3.92
N LEU A 11 12.52 4.11 -4.98
CA LEU A 11 13.49 3.00 -4.90
C LEU A 11 14.82 3.45 -4.27
N ASP A 12 15.32 4.63 -4.64
CA ASP A 12 16.55 5.19 -4.09
C ASP A 12 16.39 5.52 -2.60
N ASP A 13 15.26 6.10 -2.19
CA ASP A 13 14.97 6.38 -0.79
C ASP A 13 14.81 5.10 0.05
N ILE A 14 14.18 4.05 -0.50
CA ILE A 14 14.06 2.75 0.18
C ILE A 14 15.45 2.15 0.39
N GLU A 15 16.28 2.09 -0.64
CA GLU A 15 17.64 1.55 -0.52
C GLU A 15 18.49 2.37 0.43
N HIS A 16 18.43 3.69 0.34
CA HIS A 16 19.12 4.59 1.27
C HIS A 16 18.68 4.33 2.71
N SER A 17 17.37 4.21 2.95
CA SER A 17 16.81 3.91 4.26
C SER A 17 17.28 2.56 4.80
N ILE A 18 17.30 1.51 3.97
CA ILE A 18 17.81 0.19 4.34
C ILE A 18 19.30 0.29 4.72
N ASN A 19 20.11 0.90 3.87
CA ASN A 19 21.57 0.95 4.04
C ASN A 19 22.04 1.81 5.22
N ASN A 20 21.23 2.80 5.63
CA ASN A 20 21.56 3.73 6.71
C ASN A 20 20.71 3.54 7.96
N GLU A 21 19.96 2.44 8.00
CA GLU A 21 19.03 2.12 9.08
C GLU A 21 18.04 3.26 9.42
N LEU A 22 17.60 4.05 8.44
CA LEU A 22 16.66 5.14 8.66
C LEU A 22 15.21 4.66 8.62
N PRO A 23 14.29 5.17 9.47
CA PRO A 23 12.88 4.78 9.41
C PRO A 23 12.22 5.23 8.10
N PHE A 24 11.39 4.35 7.53
CA PHE A 24 10.72 4.63 6.25
C PHE A 24 9.29 4.10 6.24
N SER A 25 8.35 4.86 5.67
CA SER A 25 7.03 4.34 5.34
C SER A 25 6.47 4.93 4.05
N LEU A 26 5.81 4.05 3.28
CA LEU A 26 4.92 4.40 2.19
C LEU A 26 3.52 3.89 2.51
N VAL A 27 2.55 4.80 2.59
CA VAL A 27 1.15 4.50 2.94
C VAL A 27 0.25 4.74 1.73
N ARG A 28 -0.72 3.86 1.49
CA ARG A 28 -1.65 3.99 0.36
C ARG A 28 -3.10 3.96 0.80
N PHE A 29 -3.88 4.96 0.43
CA PHE A 29 -5.31 5.05 0.69
C PHE A 29 -6.14 4.44 -0.44
N GLY A 30 -5.79 4.68 -1.70
CA GLY A 30 -6.61 4.28 -2.85
C GLY A 30 -8.08 4.72 -2.72
N ASP A 31 -8.97 4.06 -3.45
CA ASP A 31 -10.42 4.35 -3.36
C ASP A 31 -11.08 3.82 -2.08
N GLY A 32 -10.52 2.76 -1.47
CA GLY A 32 -11.02 2.20 -0.20
C GLY A 32 -10.86 3.18 0.96
N GLY A 33 -9.65 3.72 1.13
CA GLY A 33 -9.34 4.70 2.17
C GLY A 33 -10.13 6.00 2.01
N LEU A 34 -10.28 6.49 0.77
CA LEU A 34 -11.12 7.67 0.49
C LEU A 34 -12.59 7.44 0.84
N LYS A 35 -13.13 6.22 0.63
CA LYS A 35 -14.53 5.90 1.03
C LYS A 35 -14.70 5.94 2.54
N VAL A 36 -13.70 5.48 3.29
CA VAL A 36 -13.72 5.52 4.76
C VAL A 36 -13.66 6.96 5.25
N PHE A 37 -12.76 7.79 4.72
CA PHE A 37 -12.71 9.22 5.08
C PHE A 37 -13.99 9.97 4.72
N GLU A 38 -14.52 9.78 3.50
CA GLU A 38 -15.78 10.41 3.09
C GLU A 38 -16.95 9.93 3.96
N GLY A 39 -16.99 8.65 4.33
CA GLY A 39 -17.99 8.12 5.24
C GLY A 39 -17.90 8.76 6.62
N TYR A 40 -16.69 8.84 7.18
CA TYR A 40 -16.42 9.46 8.47
C TYR A 40 -16.80 10.95 8.50
N LEU A 41 -16.32 11.74 7.53
CA LEU A 41 -16.61 13.18 7.42
C LEU A 41 -18.11 13.50 7.28
N ASN A 42 -18.88 12.58 6.71
CA ASN A 42 -20.33 12.74 6.50
C ASN A 42 -21.17 11.97 7.55
N HIS A 43 -20.56 11.46 8.62
CA HIS A 43 -21.23 10.66 9.66
C HIS A 43 -22.05 9.49 9.08
N LYS A 44 -21.54 8.86 8.02
CA LYS A 44 -22.15 7.67 7.41
C LYS A 44 -21.63 6.43 8.11
N GLU A 45 -22.55 5.50 8.37
CA GLU A 45 -22.22 4.19 8.92
C GLU A 45 -21.35 3.37 7.96
N LEU A 46 -20.18 2.94 8.44
CA LEU A 46 -19.17 2.19 7.68
C LEU A 46 -19.37 0.66 7.77
N TYR A 47 -20.64 0.22 7.68
CA TYR A 47 -21.03 -1.20 7.84
C TYR A 47 -20.30 -2.16 6.91
N THR A 48 -19.88 -1.70 5.73
CA THR A 48 -19.17 -2.56 4.78
C THR A 48 -17.79 -2.93 5.31
N GLN A 49 -17.02 -1.94 5.74
CA GLN A 49 -15.69 -2.13 6.33
C GLN A 49 -15.79 -2.84 7.68
N HIS A 50 -16.76 -2.48 8.52
CA HIS A 50 -17.06 -3.19 9.76
C HIS A 50 -17.22 -4.70 9.52
N ARG A 51 -18.07 -5.10 8.55
CA ARG A 51 -18.28 -6.52 8.24
C ARG A 51 -17.07 -7.20 7.61
N GLN A 52 -16.27 -6.48 6.84
CA GLN A 52 -15.14 -7.05 6.10
C GLN A 52 -13.93 -7.31 6.99
N GLU A 53 -13.61 -6.34 7.86
CA GLU A 53 -12.38 -6.33 8.65
C GLU A 53 -12.67 -6.62 10.13
N GLY A 54 -13.93 -6.61 10.55
CA GLY A 54 -14.35 -6.79 11.95
C GLY A 54 -14.15 -5.55 12.82
N ILE A 55 -13.91 -4.37 12.20
CA ILE A 55 -13.60 -3.12 12.89
C ILE A 55 -14.87 -2.58 13.57
N PRO A 56 -14.91 -2.38 14.90
CA PRO A 56 -16.06 -1.81 15.60
C PRO A 56 -16.44 -0.43 15.04
N LEU A 57 -17.73 -0.12 14.98
CA LEU A 57 -18.20 1.14 14.38
C LEU A 57 -17.68 2.36 15.14
N GLU A 58 -17.63 2.25 16.46
CA GLU A 58 -17.07 3.21 17.38
C GLU A 58 -15.55 3.43 17.20
N PHE A 59 -14.83 2.46 16.65
CA PHE A 59 -13.38 2.54 16.43
C PHE A 59 -13.01 3.34 15.17
N PHE A 60 -13.96 3.63 14.27
CA PHE A 60 -13.62 4.30 13.02
C PHE A 60 -13.07 5.71 13.21
N GLY A 61 -13.43 6.43 14.28
CA GLY A 61 -12.82 7.71 14.62
C GLY A 61 -11.33 7.57 14.95
N GLU A 62 -11.00 6.62 15.83
CA GLU A 62 -9.61 6.32 16.19
C GLU A 62 -8.81 5.80 14.99
N LEU A 63 -9.44 4.97 14.14
CA LEU A 63 -8.86 4.48 12.90
C LEU A 63 -8.49 5.64 11.96
N THR A 64 -9.41 6.59 11.73
CA THR A 64 -9.16 7.73 10.85
C THR A 64 -8.09 8.66 11.41
N ASP A 65 -8.11 8.94 12.72
CA ASP A 65 -7.08 9.75 13.38
C ASP A 65 -5.70 9.09 13.29
N GLY A 66 -5.67 7.76 13.50
CA GLY A 66 -4.47 6.95 13.33
C GLY A 66 -3.95 7.01 11.90
N TRP A 67 -4.82 6.87 10.90
CA TRP A 67 -4.44 6.98 9.48
C TRP A 67 -3.89 8.34 9.11
N VAL A 68 -4.52 9.43 9.56
CA VAL A 68 -4.05 10.81 9.32
C VAL A 68 -2.65 10.99 9.89
N ARG A 69 -2.42 10.52 11.12
CA ARG A 69 -1.09 10.53 11.75
C ARG A 69 -0.07 9.73 10.92
N CYS A 70 -0.42 8.51 10.53
CA CYS A 70 0.46 7.67 9.72
C CYS A 70 0.81 8.32 8.38
N ALA A 71 -0.16 8.98 7.72
CA ALA A 71 0.06 9.70 6.47
C ALA A 71 0.99 10.90 6.66
N ASN A 72 0.78 11.70 7.72
CA ASN A 72 1.59 12.87 8.01
C ASN A 72 3.02 12.54 8.40
N GLU A 73 3.24 11.37 9.00
CA GLU A 73 4.56 10.86 9.35
C GLU A 73 5.23 10.12 8.18
N ALA A 74 4.52 9.74 7.11
CA ALA A 74 5.05 8.91 6.04
C ALA A 74 6.09 9.62 5.17
N ASN A 75 6.99 8.84 4.56
CA ASN A 75 7.87 9.39 3.50
C ASN A 75 7.05 9.68 2.25
N TYR A 76 6.11 8.78 1.93
CA TYR A 76 5.25 8.86 0.77
C TYR A 76 3.82 8.47 1.10
N VAL A 77 2.88 9.19 0.49
CA VAL A 77 1.44 8.90 0.54
C VAL A 77 0.93 8.81 -0.89
N ASP A 78 0.10 7.82 -1.23
CA ASP A 78 -0.47 7.80 -2.58
C ASP A 78 -1.44 8.94 -2.85
N SER A 79 -1.59 9.29 -4.13
CA SER A 79 -2.61 10.24 -4.56
C SER A 79 -3.23 9.81 -5.89
N PRO A 80 -4.57 9.80 -6.02
CA PRO A 80 -5.22 9.48 -7.28
C PRO A 80 -5.05 10.57 -8.35
N ILE A 81 -4.34 11.68 -8.09
CA ILE A 81 -4.07 12.75 -9.06
C ILE A 81 -3.53 12.24 -10.39
N VAL A 82 -2.72 11.19 -10.38
CA VAL A 82 -2.16 10.56 -11.60
C VAL A 82 -3.25 10.05 -12.55
N TYR A 83 -4.41 9.65 -12.05
CA TYR A 83 -5.50 9.17 -12.88
C TYR A 83 -6.23 10.30 -13.62
N PHE A 84 -6.06 11.54 -13.17
CA PHE A 84 -6.71 12.72 -13.73
C PHE A 84 -5.83 13.52 -14.67
N LYS A 85 -4.50 13.36 -14.61
CA LYS A 85 -3.57 14.10 -15.48
C LYS A 85 -3.68 13.69 -16.95
N ASP A 86 -3.84 12.40 -17.23
CA ASP A 86 -3.70 11.90 -18.61
C ASP A 86 -5.02 11.49 -19.27
N GLU A 87 -6.16 11.57 -18.57
CA GLU A 87 -7.49 11.07 -18.96
C GLU A 87 -7.56 9.59 -19.39
N ILE A 88 -6.44 8.90 -19.62
CA ILE A 88 -6.32 7.50 -20.07
C ILE A 88 -7.06 6.59 -19.09
N PHE A 89 -6.84 6.83 -17.79
CA PHE A 89 -7.48 6.06 -16.74
C PHE A 89 -8.99 6.34 -16.66
N ILE A 90 -9.43 7.58 -16.87
CA ILE A 90 -10.86 7.95 -16.83
C ILE A 90 -11.62 7.34 -18.03
N LYS A 91 -10.99 7.31 -19.21
CA LYS A 91 -11.56 6.82 -20.48
C LYS A 91 -11.65 5.30 -20.52
N ARG A 92 -10.64 4.58 -20.04
CA ARG A 92 -10.57 3.11 -20.15
C ARG A 92 -11.18 2.36 -18.96
N ASN A 93 -11.40 3.04 -17.83
CA ASN A 93 -11.86 2.38 -16.62
C ASN A 93 -13.39 2.46 -16.48
N LYS A 94 -14.04 1.29 -16.39
CA LYS A 94 -15.47 1.12 -16.04
C LYS A 94 -15.71 1.36 -14.54
N THR A 95 -15.05 2.35 -13.96
CA THR A 95 -15.29 2.77 -12.58
C THR A 95 -16.65 3.45 -12.51
N SER A 96 -17.41 3.21 -11.44
CA SER A 96 -18.70 3.87 -11.24
C SER A 96 -18.54 5.38 -11.16
N ALA A 97 -19.57 6.13 -11.57
CA ALA A 97 -19.57 7.59 -11.50
C ALA A 97 -19.26 8.09 -10.06
N GLY A 98 -19.82 7.42 -9.04
CA GLY A 98 -19.55 7.77 -7.64
C GLY A 98 -18.09 7.58 -7.21
N THR A 99 -17.39 6.56 -7.69
CA THR A 99 -15.95 6.41 -7.40
C THR A 99 -15.12 7.47 -8.13
N LYS A 100 -15.50 7.85 -9.35
CA LYS A 100 -14.80 8.93 -10.08
C LYS A 100 -14.96 10.28 -9.38
N ASP A 101 -16.17 10.59 -8.90
CA ASP A 101 -16.46 11.79 -8.11
C ASP A 101 -15.69 11.81 -6.78
N LEU A 102 -15.68 10.69 -6.05
CA LEU A 102 -14.90 10.57 -4.82
C LEU A 102 -13.41 10.81 -5.07
N MET A 103 -12.86 10.18 -6.11
CA MET A 103 -11.44 10.30 -6.43
C MET A 103 -11.08 11.70 -6.95
N SER A 104 -11.98 12.45 -7.59
CA SER A 104 -11.68 13.83 -8.02
C SER A 104 -11.63 14.80 -6.83
N ARG A 105 -12.35 14.49 -5.75
CA ARG A 105 -12.39 15.22 -4.48
C ARG A 105 -11.30 14.81 -3.49
N TRP A 106 -10.37 13.94 -3.89
CA TRP A 106 -9.37 13.36 -2.98
C TRP A 106 -8.58 14.39 -2.16
N ASN A 107 -8.14 15.49 -2.79
CA ASN A 107 -7.34 16.51 -2.11
C ASN A 107 -8.17 17.28 -1.08
N GLU A 108 -9.43 17.60 -1.42
CA GLU A 108 -10.39 18.20 -0.48
C GLU A 108 -10.62 17.28 0.72
N ILE A 109 -10.80 15.98 0.49
CA ILE A 109 -10.99 14.99 1.56
C ILE A 109 -9.75 14.93 2.45
N HIS A 110 -8.56 14.82 1.87
CA HIS A 110 -7.30 14.81 2.60
C HIS A 110 -7.12 16.07 3.46
N GLU A 111 -7.40 17.25 2.90
CA GLU A 111 -7.34 18.52 3.64
C GLU A 111 -8.34 18.56 4.80
N LYS A 112 -9.58 18.10 4.59
CA LYS A 112 -10.62 18.07 5.63
C LYS A 112 -10.30 17.13 6.79
N VAL A 113 -9.67 15.98 6.52
CA VAL A 113 -9.23 15.06 7.58
C VAL A 113 -7.88 15.46 8.20
N GLY A 114 -7.19 16.45 7.64
CA GLY A 114 -5.93 16.97 8.19
C GLY A 114 -4.66 16.26 7.69
N ILE A 115 -4.69 15.62 6.53
CA ILE A 115 -3.47 15.11 5.88
C ILE A 115 -2.73 16.29 5.22
N THR A 116 -1.57 16.62 5.76
CA THR A 116 -0.69 17.71 5.30
C THR A 116 0.51 17.20 4.51
N ASN A 117 0.78 15.89 4.50
CA ASN A 117 1.86 15.32 3.71
C ASN A 117 1.57 15.46 2.20
N LYS A 118 2.48 16.14 1.50
CA LYS A 118 2.40 16.41 0.06
C LYS A 118 3.42 15.61 -0.76
N ASN A 119 4.14 14.66 -0.15
CA ASN A 119 5.05 13.75 -0.84
C ASN A 119 4.26 12.63 -1.52
N TYR A 120 3.59 12.99 -2.61
CA TYR A 120 2.66 12.10 -3.27
C TYR A 120 3.34 11.07 -4.16
N CYS A 121 2.80 9.86 -4.22
CA CYS A 121 3.19 8.82 -5.16
C CYS A 121 1.98 8.26 -5.93
N ASN A 122 2.26 7.42 -6.93
CA ASN A 122 1.22 6.76 -7.71
C ASN A 122 0.45 5.75 -6.83
N PRO A 123 -0.90 5.65 -6.88
CA PRO A 123 -1.64 4.66 -6.09
C PRO A 123 -1.34 3.21 -6.43
N GLU A 124 -0.87 2.97 -7.67
CA GLU A 124 -0.42 1.67 -8.15
C GLU A 124 1.09 1.44 -7.91
N ILE A 125 1.76 2.31 -7.13
CA ILE A 125 3.19 2.22 -6.83
C ILE A 125 3.60 0.84 -6.33
N GLY A 126 2.75 0.15 -5.56
CA GLY A 126 3.00 -1.22 -5.13
C GLY A 126 3.34 -2.15 -6.30
N HIS A 127 2.59 -2.10 -7.41
CA HIS A 127 2.89 -2.91 -8.60
C HIS A 127 4.08 -2.35 -9.38
N MET A 128 4.20 -1.03 -9.46
CA MET A 128 5.29 -0.37 -10.22
C MET A 128 6.66 -0.62 -9.61
N LEU A 129 6.75 -0.75 -8.28
CA LEU A 129 7.99 -1.14 -7.58
C LEU A 129 8.48 -2.53 -8.00
N PHE A 130 7.62 -3.39 -8.55
CA PHE A 130 7.96 -4.72 -9.07
C PHE A 130 7.87 -4.79 -10.60
N ALA A 131 8.11 -3.68 -11.30
CA ALA A 131 8.10 -3.63 -12.75
C ALA A 131 9.38 -4.22 -13.36
N LYS A 132 9.23 -5.17 -14.28
CA LYS A 132 10.34 -5.82 -15.00
C LYS A 132 11.01 -4.91 -16.01
N ASN A 133 10.23 -4.06 -16.68
CA ASN A 133 10.72 -3.20 -17.76
C ASN A 133 11.38 -1.91 -17.26
N CYS A 134 11.77 -1.87 -15.97
CA CYS A 134 12.57 -0.81 -15.38
C CYS A 134 14.03 -1.26 -15.31
N LYS A 135 14.98 -0.31 -15.32
CA LYS A 135 16.40 -0.62 -15.13
C LYS A 135 16.70 -1.28 -13.79
N ARG A 136 15.88 -0.94 -12.78
CA ARG A 136 15.98 -1.39 -11.40
C ARG A 136 14.58 -1.46 -10.82
N ASN A 137 14.32 -2.46 -9.99
CA ASN A 137 13.06 -2.66 -9.27
C ASN A 137 13.34 -3.06 -7.82
N LEU A 138 12.28 -3.24 -7.03
CA LEU A 138 12.41 -3.52 -5.61
C LEU A 138 13.02 -4.89 -5.32
N LEU A 139 12.83 -5.91 -6.17
CA LEU A 139 13.48 -7.23 -5.97
C LEU A 139 15.00 -7.10 -6.00
N ASP A 140 15.53 -6.20 -6.82
CA ASP A 140 16.98 -5.96 -6.89
C ASP A 140 17.51 -5.37 -5.57
N ILE A 141 16.70 -4.54 -4.89
CA ILE A 141 17.05 -3.90 -3.61
C ILE A 141 16.94 -4.89 -2.44
N ILE A 142 15.88 -5.69 -2.43
CA ILE A 142 15.61 -6.63 -1.33
C ILE A 142 16.31 -7.98 -1.49
N HIS A 143 17.14 -8.13 -2.54
CA HIS A 143 17.98 -9.30 -2.73
C HIS A 143 18.88 -9.52 -1.50
N ASP A 144 18.92 -10.74 -0.99
CA ASP A 144 19.64 -11.14 0.24
C ASP A 144 19.23 -10.40 1.52
N LYS A 145 18.13 -9.64 1.53
CA LYS A 145 17.62 -8.95 2.72
C LYS A 145 16.70 -9.81 3.57
N SER A 146 16.51 -9.38 4.83
CA SER A 146 15.54 -9.92 5.78
C SER A 146 14.22 -9.16 5.69
N ILE A 147 13.16 -9.83 5.25
CA ILE A 147 11.87 -9.22 4.94
C ILE A 147 10.77 -9.80 5.84
N CYS A 148 9.89 -8.95 6.37
CA CYS A 148 8.67 -9.39 7.04
C CYS A 148 7.44 -9.02 6.21
N CYS A 149 6.50 -9.94 6.07
CA CYS A 149 5.27 -9.72 5.31
C CYS A 149 4.06 -9.83 6.24
N ILE A 150 3.14 -8.87 6.18
CA ILE A 150 1.83 -8.97 6.85
C ILE A 150 0.76 -9.12 5.77
N THR A 151 0.21 -10.31 5.62
CA THR A 151 -0.70 -10.65 4.51
C THR A 151 -1.52 -11.90 4.82
N ASN A 152 -2.61 -12.10 4.11
CA ASN A 152 -3.45 -13.31 4.21
C ASN A 152 -3.00 -14.45 3.26
N TYR A 153 -1.87 -14.28 2.58
CA TYR A 153 -1.35 -15.23 1.58
C TYR A 153 -0.02 -15.86 2.00
N PHE A 154 -0.09 -16.98 2.71
CA PHE A 154 1.09 -17.75 3.09
C PHE A 154 1.85 -18.29 1.86
N GLU A 155 1.18 -18.55 0.75
CA GLU A 155 1.79 -19.05 -0.48
C GLU A 155 2.79 -18.08 -1.11
N ALA A 156 2.71 -16.79 -0.77
CA ALA A 156 3.69 -15.79 -1.19
C ALA A 156 5.09 -16.09 -0.61
N GLU A 157 5.18 -16.83 0.50
CA GLU A 157 6.45 -17.25 1.10
C GLU A 157 7.30 -18.06 0.13
N LYS A 158 6.71 -19.06 -0.53
CA LYS A 158 7.40 -19.90 -1.52
C LYS A 158 7.87 -19.12 -2.75
N LEU A 159 7.23 -17.98 -3.04
CA LEU A 159 7.63 -17.12 -4.14
C LEU A 159 8.78 -16.21 -3.71
N LEU A 160 8.64 -15.48 -2.60
CA LEU A 160 9.62 -14.51 -2.12
C LEU A 160 10.91 -15.14 -1.61
N SER A 161 10.85 -16.26 -0.89
CA SER A 161 12.02 -16.97 -0.34
C SER A 161 13.08 -17.39 -1.37
N LYS A 162 12.74 -17.36 -2.67
CA LYS A 162 13.69 -17.63 -3.76
C LYS A 162 14.57 -16.43 -4.11
N TYR A 163 14.23 -15.25 -3.62
CA TYR A 163 14.83 -13.97 -4.04
C TYR A 163 15.37 -13.14 -2.88
N VAL A 164 14.95 -13.43 -1.64
CA VAL A 164 15.37 -12.69 -0.45
C VAL A 164 16.13 -13.61 0.49
N GLY A 165 17.04 -13.05 1.29
CA GLY A 165 17.90 -13.85 2.18
C GLY A 165 17.13 -14.51 3.31
N LYS A 166 16.17 -13.78 3.89
CA LYS A 166 15.25 -14.31 4.91
C LYS A 166 13.87 -13.69 4.71
N VAL A 167 12.83 -14.50 4.82
CA VAL A 167 11.45 -14.01 4.85
C VAL A 167 10.71 -14.53 6.06
N THR A 168 9.91 -13.69 6.69
CA THR A 168 8.97 -14.05 7.76
C THR A 168 7.58 -13.57 7.39
N PHE A 169 6.57 -14.37 7.72
CA PHE A 169 5.18 -14.03 7.46
C PHE A 169 4.40 -13.93 8.77
N LYS A 170 3.67 -12.82 8.90
CA LYS A 170 2.61 -12.65 9.89
C LYS A 170 1.28 -12.81 9.15
N ILE A 171 0.67 -13.99 9.29
CA ILE A 171 -0.53 -14.35 8.56
C ILE A 171 -1.76 -13.76 9.25
N ILE A 172 -2.50 -12.97 8.50
CA ILE A 172 -3.76 -12.36 8.94
C ILE A 172 -4.95 -13.06 8.25
N PRO A 173 -6.16 -12.97 8.82
CA PRO A 173 -7.35 -13.42 8.12
C PRO A 173 -7.55 -12.69 6.79
N GLY A 174 -8.10 -13.40 5.81
CA GLY A 174 -8.54 -12.78 4.57
C GLY A 174 -9.78 -11.91 4.75
N PHE A 175 -10.29 -11.41 3.64
CA PHE A 175 -11.52 -10.62 3.59
C PHE A 175 -12.71 -11.34 4.27
N PHE A 176 -13.47 -10.63 5.11
CA PHE A 176 -14.51 -11.19 6.01
C PHE A 176 -13.99 -12.10 7.13
N GLY A 177 -12.67 -12.19 7.32
CA GLY A 177 -12.04 -12.98 8.36
C GLY A 177 -11.93 -12.28 9.71
N ASN A 178 -12.52 -11.08 9.87
CA ASN A 178 -12.48 -10.28 11.10
C ASN A 178 -11.06 -10.02 11.63
N HIS A 179 -10.18 -9.55 10.76
CA HIS A 179 -8.78 -9.22 11.07
C HIS A 179 -8.63 -8.42 12.38
N TYR A 180 -9.47 -7.41 12.62
CA TYR A 180 -9.46 -6.62 13.86
C TYR A 180 -9.56 -7.50 15.11
N ASN A 181 -10.58 -8.36 15.17
CA ASN A 181 -10.86 -9.17 16.35
C ASN A 181 -9.88 -10.35 16.52
N VAL A 182 -9.35 -10.86 15.41
CA VAL A 182 -8.53 -12.07 15.43
C VAL A 182 -7.09 -11.78 15.83
N CYS A 183 -6.45 -10.76 15.24
CA CYS A 183 -5.01 -10.57 15.43
C CYS A 183 -4.51 -9.12 15.34
N PHE A 184 -5.38 -8.11 15.21
CA PHE A 184 -4.88 -6.72 15.07
C PHE A 184 -3.98 -6.29 16.24
N ASN A 185 -4.43 -6.51 17.48
CA ASN A 185 -3.64 -6.13 18.65
C ASN A 185 -2.35 -6.93 18.78
N SER A 186 -2.38 -8.24 18.52
CA SER A 186 -1.15 -9.06 18.58
C SER A 186 -0.14 -8.64 17.52
N ILE A 187 -0.60 -8.32 16.30
CA ILE A 187 0.28 -7.80 15.24
C ILE A 187 0.87 -6.45 15.62
N MET A 188 0.08 -5.55 16.21
CA MET A 188 0.58 -4.25 16.71
C MET A 188 1.66 -4.43 17.78
N ASP A 189 1.49 -5.38 18.70
CA ASP A 189 2.48 -5.63 19.75
C ASP A 189 3.76 -6.26 19.19
N GLU A 190 3.63 -7.21 18.25
CA GLU A 190 4.77 -7.75 17.51
C GLU A 190 5.52 -6.66 16.72
N ILE A 191 4.81 -5.71 16.11
CA ILE A 191 5.45 -4.57 15.43
C ILE A 191 6.30 -3.77 16.42
N LYS A 192 5.77 -3.44 17.61
CA LYS A 192 6.52 -2.67 18.62
C LYS A 192 7.80 -3.37 19.08
N GLU A 193 7.77 -4.70 19.12
CA GLU A 193 8.92 -5.52 19.53
C GLU A 193 9.91 -5.80 18.39
N GLU A 194 9.44 -5.85 17.15
CA GLU A 194 10.19 -6.43 16.03
C GLU A 194 10.47 -5.48 14.86
N ALA A 195 9.94 -4.25 14.86
CA ALA A 195 9.99 -3.34 13.71
C ALA A 195 11.39 -3.20 13.07
N THR A 196 12.45 -3.17 13.88
CA THR A 196 13.85 -3.01 13.43
C THR A 196 14.57 -4.33 13.14
N LYS A 197 13.97 -5.50 13.40
CA LYS A 197 14.58 -6.82 13.14
C LYS A 197 14.67 -7.16 11.65
N TYR A 198 13.99 -6.41 10.79
CA TYR A 198 13.88 -6.65 9.36
C TYR A 198 14.38 -5.44 8.58
N ASP A 199 14.98 -5.68 7.42
CA ASP A 199 15.39 -4.64 6.50
C ASP A 199 14.17 -3.91 5.92
N LEU A 200 13.08 -4.63 5.66
CA LEU A 200 11.85 -4.06 5.13
C LEU A 200 10.62 -4.90 5.49
N TRP A 201 9.49 -4.21 5.75
CA TRP A 201 8.18 -4.80 5.93
C TRP A 201 7.29 -4.56 4.71
N LEU A 202 6.72 -5.63 4.15
CA LEU A 202 5.77 -5.59 3.04
C LEU A 202 4.34 -5.81 3.56
N ILE A 203 3.47 -4.81 3.39
CA ILE A 203 2.13 -4.83 3.99
C ILE A 203 1.06 -5.06 2.92
N GLY A 204 0.22 -6.07 3.17
CA GLY A 204 -0.94 -6.45 2.37
C GLY A 204 -2.16 -6.71 3.26
N ALA A 205 -2.47 -5.75 4.13
CA ALA A 205 -3.33 -5.97 5.30
C ALA A 205 -4.62 -5.13 5.33
N GLY A 206 -5.12 -4.73 4.16
CA GLY A 206 -6.41 -4.05 4.01
C GLY A 206 -6.47 -2.73 4.78
N GLU A 207 -7.61 -2.48 5.42
CA GLU A 207 -7.85 -1.20 6.09
C GLU A 207 -6.89 -0.97 7.27
N LEU A 208 -6.62 -2.02 8.04
CA LEU A 208 -5.75 -1.96 9.22
C LEU A 208 -4.26 -1.86 8.87
N GLY A 209 -3.86 -2.29 7.67
CA GLY A 209 -2.47 -2.23 7.21
C GLY A 209 -1.85 -0.83 7.25
N ARG A 210 -2.66 0.22 7.10
CA ARG A 210 -2.18 1.60 7.17
C ARG A 210 -1.71 1.98 8.57
N LEU A 211 -2.34 1.45 9.62
CA LEU A 211 -1.86 1.65 10.99
C LEU A 211 -0.53 0.92 11.20
N TYR A 212 -0.39 -0.30 10.67
CA TYR A 212 0.86 -1.05 10.74
C TYR A 212 2.02 -0.27 10.11
N THR A 213 1.79 0.35 8.95
CA THR A 213 2.85 1.11 8.28
C THR A 213 3.37 2.30 9.10
N GLY A 214 2.49 3.03 9.78
CA GLY A 214 2.94 4.13 10.65
C GLY A 214 3.62 3.61 11.91
N GLU A 215 3.09 2.55 12.52
CA GLU A 215 3.67 1.99 13.74
C GLU A 215 5.07 1.42 13.51
N ILE A 216 5.27 0.66 12.42
CA ILE A 216 6.59 0.14 12.05
C ILE A 216 7.59 1.30 11.93
N LYS A 217 7.22 2.41 11.26
CA LYS A 217 8.11 3.57 11.14
C LYS A 217 8.39 4.24 12.50
N ARG A 218 7.37 4.44 13.35
CA ARG A 218 7.55 5.03 14.69
C ARG A 218 8.47 4.20 15.58
N CYS A 219 8.45 2.87 15.42
CA CYS A 219 9.36 1.95 16.09
C CYS A 219 10.75 1.86 15.42
N GLY A 220 11.05 2.71 14.43
CA GLY A 220 12.35 2.78 13.76
C GLY A 220 12.51 1.87 12.54
N GLY A 221 11.47 1.11 12.18
CA GLY A 221 11.45 0.19 11.07
C GLY A 221 11.14 0.84 9.72
N ARG A 222 11.06 -0.01 8.69
CA ARG A 222 10.92 0.36 7.28
C ARG A 222 9.79 -0.42 6.65
N THR A 223 8.88 0.24 5.96
CA THR A 223 7.68 -0.43 5.46
C THR A 223 7.12 0.17 4.19
N ILE A 224 6.51 -0.69 3.39
CA ILE A 224 5.72 -0.28 2.24
C ILE A 224 4.40 -1.05 2.21
N ASP A 225 3.30 -0.31 2.05
CA ASP A 225 2.03 -0.91 1.67
C ASP A 225 2.06 -1.29 0.20
N ILE A 226 2.04 -2.59 -0.09
CA ILE A 226 1.97 -3.14 -1.46
C ILE A 226 0.60 -3.75 -1.77
N GLY A 227 -0.28 -3.89 -0.78
CA GLY A 227 -1.67 -4.29 -0.91
C GLY A 227 -1.90 -5.46 -1.86
N LYS A 228 -2.58 -5.20 -2.98
CA LYS A 228 -3.03 -6.21 -3.96
C LYS A 228 -1.92 -6.85 -4.78
N VAL A 229 -0.66 -6.44 -4.59
CA VAL A 229 0.50 -7.13 -5.17
C VAL A 229 0.55 -8.59 -4.70
N PHE A 230 0.25 -8.88 -3.43
CA PHE A 230 0.19 -10.26 -2.94
C PHE A 230 -0.90 -11.08 -3.63
N ASP A 231 -2.10 -10.51 -3.81
CA ASP A 231 -3.17 -11.15 -4.59
C ASP A 231 -2.68 -11.47 -6.01
N ALA A 232 -2.00 -10.54 -6.66
CA ALA A 232 -1.52 -10.69 -8.03
C ALA A 232 -0.45 -11.78 -8.16
N TRP A 233 0.49 -11.86 -7.22
CA TRP A 233 1.52 -12.89 -7.19
C TRP A 233 0.93 -14.29 -7.02
N VAL A 234 0.07 -14.47 -6.01
CA VAL A 234 -0.45 -15.80 -5.64
C VAL A 234 -1.54 -16.27 -6.58
N ARG A 235 -2.50 -15.40 -6.92
CA ARG A 235 -3.65 -15.77 -7.75
C ARG A 235 -3.37 -15.63 -9.24
N ARG A 236 -2.22 -15.07 -9.62
CA ARG A 236 -1.87 -14.77 -11.01
C ARG A 236 -3.00 -14.00 -11.69
N LYS A 237 -3.49 -12.97 -11.00
CA LYS A 237 -4.59 -12.13 -11.46
C LYS A 237 -4.42 -10.69 -10.99
N LEU A 238 -4.35 -9.77 -11.96
CA LEU A 238 -4.39 -8.33 -11.69
C LEU A 238 -5.82 -7.88 -11.42
N ASP A 239 -5.97 -6.85 -10.59
CA ASP A 239 -7.25 -6.16 -10.47
C ASP A 239 -7.59 -5.43 -11.78
N LYS A 240 -8.87 -5.11 -11.96
CA LYS A 240 -9.37 -4.53 -13.22
C LYS A 240 -8.70 -3.21 -13.59
N ARG A 241 -8.26 -2.43 -12.61
CA ARG A 241 -7.60 -1.15 -12.86
C ARG A 241 -6.18 -1.38 -13.35
N MET A 242 -5.48 -2.32 -12.71
CA MET A 242 -4.12 -2.70 -13.11
C MET A 242 -4.05 -3.30 -14.51
N LEU A 243 -5.07 -4.03 -14.97
CA LEU A 243 -5.12 -4.57 -16.35
C LEU A 243 -5.02 -3.49 -17.44
N LEU A 244 -5.26 -2.22 -17.11
CA LEU A 244 -5.17 -1.11 -18.06
C LEU A 244 -3.72 -0.65 -18.28
N ILE A 245 -2.85 -0.89 -17.30
CA ILE A 245 -1.50 -0.33 -17.28
C ILE A 245 -0.43 -1.41 -17.10
N ALA A 246 -0.80 -2.65 -16.78
CA ALA A 246 0.13 -3.73 -16.52
C ALA A 246 -0.39 -5.08 -16.98
N THR A 247 0.55 -5.97 -17.27
CA THR A 247 0.33 -7.40 -17.39
C THR A 247 1.21 -8.16 -16.41
N LEU A 248 0.84 -9.40 -16.11
CA LEU A 248 1.69 -10.30 -15.34
C LEU A 248 2.91 -10.67 -16.18
N CYS A 249 4.07 -10.78 -15.54
CA CYS A 249 5.24 -11.28 -16.21
C CYS A 249 5.19 -12.81 -16.31
N GLU A 250 5.29 -13.35 -17.53
CA GLU A 250 5.16 -14.80 -17.78
C GLU A 250 6.39 -15.59 -17.29
N ASP A 251 7.57 -15.01 -17.43
CA ASP A 251 8.85 -15.62 -17.02
C ASP A 251 9.27 -15.26 -15.59
N HIS A 252 8.53 -14.40 -14.88
CA HIS A 252 8.84 -14.04 -13.49
C HIS A 252 7.60 -13.84 -12.63
N LYS A 253 7.38 -14.71 -11.63
CA LYS A 253 6.12 -14.73 -10.87
C LYS A 253 5.86 -13.51 -10.00
N LEU A 254 6.92 -12.83 -9.56
CA LEU A 254 6.85 -11.64 -8.70
C LEU A 254 6.89 -10.31 -9.47
N LEU A 255 7.13 -10.33 -10.78
CA LEU A 255 7.25 -9.10 -11.55
C LEU A 255 6.03 -8.85 -12.42
N PHE A 256 5.88 -7.58 -12.81
CA PHE A 256 4.85 -7.08 -13.71
C PHE A 256 5.51 -6.44 -14.92
N VAL A 257 4.83 -6.45 -16.06
CA VAL A 257 5.22 -5.64 -17.23
C VAL A 257 4.29 -4.45 -17.26
N ILE A 258 4.80 -3.25 -17.00
CA ILE A 258 4.00 -2.03 -16.98
C ILE A 258 4.07 -1.37 -18.36
N GLY A 259 2.93 -0.99 -18.94
CA GLY A 259 2.87 -0.37 -20.26
C GLY A 259 3.56 1.00 -20.32
N ASN A 260 4.15 1.32 -21.48
CA ASN A 260 4.91 2.56 -21.75
C ASN A 260 4.13 3.87 -21.53
N GLU A 261 2.80 3.82 -21.41
CA GLU A 261 1.95 5.00 -21.14
C GLU A 261 1.99 5.46 -19.66
N SER A 262 2.78 4.80 -18.81
CA SER A 262 2.92 5.19 -17.39
C SER A 262 4.11 6.13 -17.21
N GLU A 263 3.89 7.43 -17.44
CA GLU A 263 4.90 8.51 -17.45
C GLU A 263 5.65 8.76 -16.11
N ASN A 264 5.59 7.85 -15.13
CA ASN A 264 6.24 8.00 -13.83
C ASN A 264 7.20 6.85 -13.48
N ILE A 265 7.61 6.06 -14.48
CA ILE A 265 8.51 4.92 -14.30
C ILE A 265 9.99 5.33 -14.19
N GLU A 266 10.41 6.44 -14.81
CA GLU A 266 11.77 6.99 -14.71
C GLU A 266 11.76 8.36 -14.00
#